data_AF-A0A8T3WJD9-F1
#
_entry.id   AF-A0A8T3WJD9-F1
#
_cell.length_a   1.000
_cell.length_b   1.000
_cell.length_c   1.000
_cell.angle_alpha   90.00
_cell.angle_beta   90.00
_cell.angle_gamma   90.00
#
_symmetry.space_group_name_H-M   'P 1'
#
loop_
_entity.id
_entity.type
_entity.pdbx_description
1 polymer ?
#
loop_
_entity_poly.entity_id
_entity_poly.type
_entity_poly.pdbx_seq_one_letter_code
_entity_poly.pdbx_strand_id
1 'polypeptide(L)'
;LNKKSFDSYKILENIDLNEYMLWLDENLPLECKSEEDLFKSYELMSKADVFKGRIHKWQYWRLMYYQSLLLSSGISVIKTNTNNKFLKYKRSMRPLRIWQLNMKNVKKKTISEKISSYTHTSIKDAVKNFNYYKNILKDRNIQKELKLDEEECEFIKSFI
;
A
#
# COMPACT_ATOMS: atom_id res chain seq x y z
N LEU A 1 30.56 -16.97 0.87
CA LEU A 1 29.56 -16.05 0.28
C LEU A 1 29.96 -15.79 -1.17
N ASN A 2 29.09 -16.08 -2.12
CA ASN A 2 29.41 -16.09 -3.55
C ASN A 2 29.62 -14.64 -4.04
N LYS A 3 30.62 -14.35 -4.88
CA LYS A 3 30.98 -12.97 -5.28
C LYS A 3 29.78 -12.17 -5.82
N LYS A 4 28.91 -12.86 -6.58
CA LYS A 4 27.66 -12.33 -7.14
C LYS A 4 26.65 -11.79 -6.11
N SER A 5 26.57 -12.37 -4.91
CA SER A 5 25.65 -11.89 -3.86
C SER A 5 26.16 -10.64 -3.14
N PHE A 6 27.49 -10.45 -3.11
CA PHE A 6 28.10 -9.24 -2.57
C PHE A 6 27.93 -8.06 -3.55
N ASP A 7 28.08 -8.33 -4.84
CA ASP A 7 27.90 -7.32 -5.89
C ASP A 7 26.44 -6.82 -5.98
N SER A 8 25.44 -7.69 -5.74
CA SER A 8 24.03 -7.30 -5.75
C SER A 8 23.63 -6.35 -4.62
N TYR A 9 24.25 -6.49 -3.43
CA TYR A 9 24.06 -5.56 -2.30
C TYR A 9 24.50 -4.15 -2.69
N LYS A 10 25.69 -4.04 -3.29
CA LYS A 10 26.33 -2.77 -3.63
C LYS A 10 25.53 -1.95 -4.66
N ILE A 11 24.77 -2.62 -5.52
CA ILE A 11 23.89 -1.96 -6.50
C ILE A 11 22.73 -1.23 -5.80
N LEU A 12 22.20 -1.81 -4.71
CA LEU A 12 21.07 -1.25 -3.98
C LEU A 12 21.47 -0.26 -2.87
N GLU A 13 22.76 -0.09 -2.61
CA GLU A 13 23.27 0.77 -1.52
C GLU A 13 22.88 2.25 -1.72
N ASN A 14 22.81 2.72 -2.96
CA ASN A 14 22.47 4.11 -3.31
C ASN A 14 20.99 4.29 -3.71
N ILE A 15 20.15 3.28 -3.53
CA ILE A 15 18.75 3.29 -3.95
C ILE A 15 17.86 3.29 -2.71
N ASP A 16 16.79 4.10 -2.72
CA ASP A 16 15.76 3.98 -1.69
C ASP A 16 15.05 2.63 -1.82
N LEU A 17 15.32 1.73 -0.87
CA LEU A 17 14.74 0.40 -0.81
C LEU A 17 13.21 0.41 -0.76
N ASN A 18 12.59 1.49 -0.27
CA ASN A 18 11.14 1.62 -0.26
C ASN A 18 10.59 1.82 -1.67
N GLU A 19 11.20 2.74 -2.42
CA GLU A 19 10.83 2.97 -3.82
C GLU A 19 11.14 1.72 -4.66
N TYR A 20 12.29 1.09 -4.44
CA TYR A 20 12.66 -0.13 -5.14
C TYR A 20 11.66 -1.27 -4.90
N MET A 21 11.21 -1.45 -3.66
CA MET A 21 10.22 -2.49 -3.34
C MET A 21 8.87 -2.23 -4.02
N LEU A 22 8.44 -0.96 -4.11
CA LEU A 22 7.23 -0.60 -4.84
C LEU A 22 7.39 -0.79 -6.36
N TRP A 23 8.56 -0.45 -6.90
CA TRP A 23 8.87 -0.70 -8.30
C TRP A 23 8.90 -2.20 -8.61
N LEU A 24 9.47 -3.02 -7.71
CA LEU A 24 9.44 -4.47 -7.85
C LEU A 24 8.00 -4.97 -7.89
N ASP A 25 7.15 -4.63 -6.91
CA ASP A 25 5.73 -5.04 -6.86
C ASP A 25 4.98 -4.80 -8.18
N GLU A 26 5.20 -3.65 -8.83
CA GLU A 26 4.55 -3.29 -10.09
C GLU A 26 5.08 -4.09 -11.30
N ASN A 27 6.38 -4.44 -11.30
CA ASN A 27 7.04 -5.03 -12.47
C ASN A 27 7.26 -6.55 -12.36
N LEU A 28 7.20 -7.12 -11.15
CA LEU A 28 7.43 -8.53 -10.90
C LEU A 28 6.49 -9.44 -11.71
N PRO A 29 5.18 -9.15 -11.83
CA PRO A 29 4.26 -9.94 -12.65
C PRO A 29 4.56 -9.91 -14.15
N LEU A 30 5.22 -8.85 -14.64
CA LEU A 30 5.60 -8.74 -16.05
C LEU A 30 6.75 -9.70 -16.37
N GLU A 31 7.61 -9.92 -15.38
CA GLU A 31 8.87 -10.60 -15.52
C GLU A 31 8.76 -12.10 -15.13
N CYS A 32 8.05 -12.42 -14.04
CA CYS A 32 7.81 -13.78 -13.59
C CYS A 32 6.48 -14.30 -14.15
N LYS A 33 6.55 -15.09 -15.24
CA LYS A 33 5.37 -15.67 -15.90
C LYS A 33 4.87 -16.97 -15.29
N SER A 34 5.77 -17.75 -14.68
CA SER A 34 5.38 -18.94 -13.95
C SER A 34 4.71 -18.53 -12.65
N GLU A 35 3.56 -19.13 -12.35
CA GLU A 35 2.86 -18.91 -11.09
C GLU A 35 3.73 -19.26 -9.88
N GLU A 36 4.56 -20.30 -10.01
CA GLU A 36 5.47 -20.74 -8.95
C GLU A 36 6.59 -19.73 -8.69
N ASP A 37 7.20 -19.19 -9.75
CA ASP A 37 8.26 -18.18 -9.64
C ASP A 37 7.70 -16.87 -9.07
N LEU A 38 6.49 -16.49 -9.49
CA LEU A 38 5.77 -15.32 -8.97
C LEU A 38 5.48 -15.49 -7.47
N PHE A 39 4.94 -16.64 -7.07
CA PHE A 39 4.66 -16.97 -5.68
C PHE A 39 5.90 -16.89 -4.80
N LYS A 40 6.97 -17.59 -5.18
CA LYS A 40 8.25 -17.60 -4.44
C LYS A 40 8.84 -16.19 -4.34
N SER A 41 8.72 -15.39 -5.40
CA SER A 41 9.23 -14.02 -5.40
C SER A 41 8.47 -13.12 -4.43
N TYR A 42 7.13 -13.24 -4.38
CA TYR A 42 6.31 -12.55 -3.38
C TYR A 42 6.61 -13.03 -1.95
N GLU A 43 6.91 -14.32 -1.76
CA GLU A 43 7.32 -14.84 -0.46
C GLU A 43 8.63 -14.19 0.03
N LEU A 44 9.62 -14.04 -0.85
CA LEU A 44 10.87 -13.33 -0.52
C LEU A 44 10.63 -11.83 -0.26
N MET A 45 9.79 -11.18 -1.08
CA MET A 45 9.45 -9.78 -0.87
C MET A 45 8.72 -9.55 0.45
N SER A 46 7.84 -10.48 0.85
CA SER A 46 7.18 -10.50 2.15
C SER A 46 8.19 -10.62 3.30
N LYS A 47 9.19 -11.52 3.18
CA LYS A 47 10.28 -11.62 4.16
C LYS A 47 11.10 -10.33 4.24
N ALA A 48 11.35 -9.67 3.11
CA ALA A 48 12.05 -8.38 3.08
C ALA A 48 11.25 -7.28 3.81
N ASP A 49 9.92 -7.25 3.69
CA ASP A 49 9.07 -6.30 4.41
C ASP A 49 9.08 -6.55 5.93
N VAL A 50 9.18 -7.81 6.37
CA VAL A 50 9.38 -8.13 7.80
C VAL A 50 10.70 -7.53 8.32
N PHE A 51 11.79 -7.63 7.54
CA PHE A 51 13.06 -6.97 7.91
C PHE A 51 12.92 -5.46 7.93
N LYS A 52 12.21 -4.86 6.97
CA LYS A 52 11.90 -3.43 6.96
C LYS A 52 11.18 -3.01 8.24
N GLY A 53 10.15 -3.74 8.67
CA GLY A 53 9.44 -3.47 9.91
C GLY A 53 10.35 -3.54 11.14
N ARG A 54 11.25 -4.54 11.20
CA ARG A 54 12.25 -4.68 12.27
C ARG A 54 13.28 -3.55 12.27
N ILE A 55 13.76 -3.11 11.10
CA ILE A 55 14.68 -1.98 10.97
C ILE A 55 14.06 -0.73 11.59
N HIS A 56 12.82 -0.39 11.22
CA HIS A 56 12.15 0.80 11.74
C HIS A 56 11.84 0.68 13.24
N LYS A 57 11.44 -0.51 13.70
CA LYS A 57 11.12 -0.74 15.11
C LYS A 57 12.34 -0.73 16.03
N TRP A 58 13.45 -1.32 15.59
CA TRP A 58 14.67 -1.49 16.40
C TRP A 58 15.77 -0.50 16.09
N GLN A 59 15.62 0.30 15.02
CA GLN A 59 16.65 1.22 14.51
C GLN A 59 17.98 0.51 14.19
N TYR A 60 17.93 -0.79 13.90
CA TYR A 60 19.09 -1.61 13.61
C TYR A 60 19.34 -1.72 12.10
N TRP A 61 20.05 -0.73 11.56
CA TRP A 61 20.26 -0.52 10.12
C TRP A 61 21.07 -1.63 9.43
N ARG A 62 21.87 -2.41 10.16
CA ARG A 62 22.59 -3.56 9.57
C ARG A 62 21.64 -4.60 8.95
N LEU A 63 20.37 -4.64 9.36
CA LEU A 63 19.36 -5.51 8.74
C LEU A 63 19.02 -5.11 7.30
N MET A 64 19.36 -3.90 6.85
CA MET A 64 19.20 -3.49 5.44
C MET A 64 19.96 -4.41 4.49
N TYR A 65 21.07 -5.00 4.94
CA TYR A 65 21.78 -6.03 4.18
C TYR A 65 20.88 -7.22 3.83
N TYR A 66 20.09 -7.73 4.78
CA TYR A 66 19.17 -8.84 4.52
C TYR A 66 17.99 -8.42 3.64
N GLN A 67 17.44 -7.22 3.88
CA GLN A 67 16.35 -6.68 3.05
C GLN A 67 16.78 -6.58 1.58
N SER A 68 17.91 -5.93 1.31
CA SER A 68 18.48 -5.76 -0.02
C SER A 68 18.89 -7.09 -0.67
N LEU A 69 19.46 -8.03 0.10
CA LEU A 69 19.83 -9.37 -0.39
C LEU A 69 18.60 -10.14 -0.90
N LEU A 70 17.49 -10.09 -0.14
CA LEU A 70 16.23 -10.74 -0.50
C LEU A 70 15.60 -10.10 -1.75
N LEU A 71 15.57 -8.77 -1.83
CA LEU A 71 14.98 -8.05 -2.95
C LEU A 71 15.80 -8.15 -4.25
N SER A 72 17.12 -8.33 -4.17
CA SER A 72 18.00 -8.45 -5.33
C SER A 72 18.27 -9.92 -5.70
N SER A 73 19.33 -10.50 -5.13
CA SER A 73 19.80 -11.84 -5.44
C SER A 73 18.76 -12.91 -5.15
N GLY A 74 17.95 -12.73 -4.09
CA GLY A 74 16.89 -13.68 -3.73
C GLY A 74 15.88 -13.87 -4.87
N ILE A 75 15.30 -12.77 -5.36
CA ILE A 75 14.33 -12.80 -6.47
C ILE A 75 15.00 -13.25 -7.77
N SER A 76 16.24 -12.82 -8.02
CA SER A 76 16.97 -13.22 -9.23
C SER A 76 17.24 -14.73 -9.32
N VAL A 77 17.44 -15.41 -8.19
CA VAL A 77 17.74 -16.85 -8.15
C VAL A 77 16.49 -17.70 -8.37
N ILE A 78 15.31 -17.18 -8.03
CA ILE A 78 14.04 -17.91 -8.19
C ILE A 78 13.71 -18.13 -9.66
N LYS A 79 14.03 -17.15 -10.51
CA LYS A 79 13.67 -17.21 -11.93
C LYS A 79 14.28 -18.43 -12.59
N THR A 80 13.41 -19.32 -13.04
CA THR A 80 13.79 -20.55 -13.76
C THR A 80 14.01 -20.27 -15.25
N ASN A 81 13.22 -19.37 -15.83
CA ASN A 81 13.27 -19.02 -17.25
C ASN A 81 13.50 -17.51 -17.43
N THR A 82 14.39 -17.15 -18.35
CA THR A 82 14.58 -15.76 -18.74
C THR A 82 13.46 -15.35 -19.69
N ASN A 83 12.86 -14.18 -19.44
CA ASN A 83 11.82 -13.68 -20.31
C ASN A 83 12.45 -13.04 -21.57
N ASN A 84 12.31 -13.68 -22.72
CA ASN A 84 12.90 -13.20 -23.98
C ASN A 84 12.10 -12.07 -24.67
N LYS A 85 10.99 -11.63 -24.07
CA LYS A 85 10.16 -10.55 -24.63
C LYS A 85 10.64 -9.19 -24.14
N PHE A 86 10.58 -8.19 -25.01
CA PHE A 86 10.80 -6.80 -24.59
C PHE A 86 9.72 -6.39 -23.59
N LEU A 87 10.14 -5.97 -22.39
CA LEU A 87 9.25 -5.48 -21.34
C LEU A 87 9.47 -3.99 -21.12
N LYS A 88 8.36 -3.24 -21.02
CA LYS A 88 8.39 -1.84 -20.62
C LYS A 88 8.15 -1.74 -19.12
N TYR A 89 9.22 -1.54 -18.37
CA TYR A 89 9.14 -1.29 -16.94
C TYR A 89 8.47 0.05 -16.63
N LYS A 90 7.71 0.10 -15.53
CA LYS A 90 6.97 1.28 -15.08
C LYS A 90 7.27 1.59 -13.63
N ARG A 91 7.19 2.87 -13.25
CA ARG A 91 7.22 3.27 -11.84
C ARG A 91 5.88 2.92 -11.18
N SER A 92 5.91 2.57 -9.90
CA SER A 92 4.69 2.31 -9.14
C SER A 92 3.84 3.57 -9.01
N MET A 93 2.54 3.46 -9.31
CA MET A 93 1.58 4.54 -9.08
C MET A 93 0.90 4.45 -7.70
N ARG A 94 1.30 3.46 -6.89
CA ARG A 94 0.68 3.14 -5.60
C ARG A 94 0.66 4.31 -4.61
N PRO A 95 1.76 5.08 -4.39
CA PRO A 95 1.71 6.23 -3.49
C PRO A 95 0.71 7.30 -3.95
N LEU A 96 0.67 7.59 -5.25
CA LEU A 96 -0.27 8.54 -5.83
C LEU A 96 -1.72 8.08 -5.65
N ARG A 97 -2.00 6.80 -5.91
CA ARG A 97 -3.34 6.22 -5.71
C ARG A 97 -3.78 6.29 -4.25
N ILE A 98 -2.88 6.00 -3.30
CA ILE A 98 -3.16 6.13 -1.87
C ILE A 98 -3.48 7.59 -1.51
N TRP A 99 -2.69 8.55 -2.01
CA TRP A 99 -2.95 9.97 -1.81
C TRP A 99 -4.31 10.41 -2.37
N GLN A 100 -4.63 10.05 -3.61
CA GLN A 100 -5.93 10.34 -4.23
C GLN A 100 -7.09 9.74 -3.44
N LEU A 101 -6.94 8.50 -2.98
CA LEU A 101 -7.94 7.82 -2.15
C LEU A 101 -8.14 8.52 -0.80
N ASN A 102 -7.04 8.95 -0.16
CA ASN A 102 -7.11 9.69 1.09
C ASN A 102 -7.82 11.04 0.90
N MET A 103 -7.50 11.78 -0.16
CA MET A 103 -8.16 13.04 -0.51
C MET A 103 -9.66 12.84 -0.75
N LYS A 104 -10.05 11.81 -1.52
CA LYS A 104 -11.46 11.48 -1.76
C LYS A 104 -12.21 11.12 -0.47
N ASN A 105 -11.53 10.48 0.47
CA ASN A 105 -12.13 10.01 1.73
C ASN A 105 -12.11 11.04 2.86
N VAL A 106 -11.58 12.25 2.67
CA VAL A 106 -11.54 13.28 3.73
C VAL A 106 -12.95 13.58 4.26
N LYS A 107 -13.90 13.90 3.37
CA LYS A 107 -15.30 14.19 3.76
C LYS A 107 -16.01 13.00 4.38
N LYS A 108 -15.74 11.79 3.87
CA LYS A 108 -16.25 10.56 4.49
C LYS A 108 -15.78 10.43 5.94
N LYS A 109 -14.53 10.79 6.23
CA LYS A 109 -13.95 10.72 7.57
C LYS A 109 -14.55 11.77 8.51
N THR A 110 -14.69 13.02 8.08
CA THR A 110 -15.29 14.08 8.91
C THR A 110 -16.74 13.77 9.29
N ILE A 111 -17.54 13.28 8.34
CA ILE A 111 -18.92 12.83 8.62
C ILE A 111 -18.92 11.63 9.58
N SER A 112 -18.00 10.68 9.40
CA SER A 112 -17.88 9.51 10.28
C SER A 112 -17.48 9.88 11.70
N GLU A 113 -16.68 10.94 11.89
CA GLU A 113 -16.31 11.47 13.21
C GLU A 113 -17.54 12.05 13.94
N LYS A 114 -18.42 12.75 13.22
CA LYS A 114 -19.69 13.25 13.76
C LYS A 114 -20.61 12.09 14.16
N ILE A 115 -20.80 11.11 13.27
CA ILE A 115 -21.61 9.91 13.56
C ILE A 115 -21.07 9.18 14.78
N SER A 116 -19.76 8.92 14.81
CA SER A 116 -19.06 8.25 15.90
C SER A 116 -19.31 8.92 17.25
N SER A 117 -19.35 10.26 17.29
CA SER A 117 -19.62 11.03 18.50
C SER A 117 -21.05 10.84 19.02
N TYR A 118 -22.03 10.71 18.13
CA TYR A 118 -23.44 10.49 18.49
C TYR A 118 -23.76 9.03 18.83
N THR A 119 -23.16 8.09 18.11
CA THR A 119 -23.41 6.65 18.32
C THR A 119 -22.48 6.02 19.35
N HIS A 120 -21.55 6.78 19.93
CA HIS A 120 -20.52 6.30 20.85
C HIS A 120 -19.71 5.10 20.31
N THR A 121 -19.51 5.06 19.00
CA THR A 121 -18.70 4.02 18.33
C THR A 121 -17.33 4.58 17.92
N SER A 122 -16.40 3.71 17.54
CA SER A 122 -15.11 4.19 17.03
C SER A 122 -15.24 4.79 15.62
N ILE A 123 -14.43 5.81 15.31
CA ILE A 123 -14.37 6.41 13.96
C ILE A 123 -14.08 5.36 12.89
N LYS A 124 -13.20 4.39 13.18
CA LYS A 124 -12.85 3.31 12.25
C LYS A 124 -14.08 2.46 11.91
N ASP A 125 -14.91 2.17 12.90
CA ASP A 125 -16.14 1.40 12.70
C ASP A 125 -17.19 2.21 11.93
N ALA A 126 -17.35 3.50 12.26
CA ALA A 126 -18.23 4.40 11.52
C ALA A 126 -17.83 4.53 10.03
N VAL A 127 -16.54 4.65 9.73
CA VAL A 127 -16.01 4.69 8.34
C VAL A 127 -16.25 3.37 7.60
N LYS A 128 -16.08 2.23 8.30
CA LYS A 128 -16.33 0.89 7.76
C LYS A 128 -17.80 0.71 7.39
N ASN A 129 -18.69 1.15 8.26
CA ASN A 129 -20.15 1.00 8.11
C ASN A 129 -20.82 2.19 7.39
N PHE A 130 -20.04 3.15 6.88
CA PHE A 130 -20.53 4.37 6.25
C PHE A 130 -21.58 4.15 5.15
N ASN A 131 -21.44 3.07 4.37
CA ASN A 131 -22.39 2.76 3.30
C ASN A 131 -23.80 2.47 3.84
N TYR A 132 -23.93 1.94 5.06
CA TYR A 132 -25.22 1.74 5.72
C TYR A 132 -25.81 3.08 6.19
N TYR A 133 -24.99 3.97 6.74
CA TYR A 133 -25.42 5.29 7.17
C TYR A 133 -25.81 6.21 6.01
N LYS A 134 -25.27 5.99 4.80
CA LYS A 134 -25.53 6.81 3.60
C LYS A 134 -27.02 7.06 3.35
N ASN A 135 -27.88 6.06 3.52
CA ASN A 135 -29.32 6.22 3.29
C ASN A 135 -29.99 7.04 4.39
N ILE A 136 -29.57 6.86 5.63
CA ILE A 136 -30.07 7.58 6.81
C ILE A 136 -29.65 9.07 6.75
N LEU A 137 -28.42 9.34 6.31
CA LEU A 137 -27.87 10.69 6.15
C LEU A 137 -28.57 11.52 5.07
N LYS A 138 -29.48 10.95 4.28
CA LYS A 138 -30.29 11.71 3.31
C LYS A 138 -31.35 12.56 4.00
N ASP A 139 -31.80 12.16 5.19
CA ASP A 139 -32.84 12.86 5.91
C ASP A 139 -32.34 14.19 6.46
N ARG A 140 -33.00 15.30 6.07
CA ARG A 140 -32.61 16.65 6.47
C ARG A 140 -32.60 16.86 7.99
N ASN A 141 -33.45 16.13 8.72
CA ASN A 141 -33.48 16.21 10.19
C ASN A 141 -32.18 15.68 10.79
N ILE A 142 -31.68 14.56 10.26
CA ILE A 142 -30.44 13.91 10.71
C ILE A 142 -29.22 14.75 10.33
N GLN A 143 -29.23 15.37 9.15
CA GLN A 143 -28.16 16.30 8.74
C GLN A 143 -28.04 17.50 9.70
N LYS A 144 -29.17 18.06 10.14
CA LYS A 144 -29.20 19.16 11.12
C LYS A 144 -28.75 18.70 12.50
N GLU A 145 -29.22 17.52 12.92
CA GLU A 145 -28.86 16.94 14.22
C GLU A 145 -27.36 16.69 14.30
N LEU A 146 -26.75 16.15 13.25
CA LEU A 146 -25.30 15.94 13.14
C LEU A 146 -24.50 17.22 12.86
N LYS A 147 -25.17 18.36 12.63
CA LYS A 147 -24.54 19.64 12.26
C LYS A 147 -23.58 19.48 11.08
N LEU A 148 -24.06 18.86 9.99
CA LEU A 148 -23.27 18.71 8.77
C LEU A 148 -23.04 20.06 8.10
N ASP A 149 -21.84 20.23 7.56
CA ASP A 149 -21.49 21.42 6.79
C ASP A 149 -22.08 21.37 5.37
N GLU A 150 -22.13 22.50 4.67
CA GLU A 150 -22.72 22.57 3.32
C GLU A 150 -21.98 21.66 2.32
N GLU A 151 -20.65 21.65 2.39
CA GLU A 151 -19.80 20.77 1.58
C GLU A 151 -20.02 19.28 1.90
N GLU A 152 -20.33 18.93 3.16
CA GLU A 152 -20.64 17.55 3.55
C GLU A 152 -22.00 17.10 3.04
N CYS A 153 -22.98 18.01 3.04
CA CYS A 153 -24.30 17.78 2.47
C CYS A 153 -24.22 17.58 0.95
N GLU A 154 -23.39 18.37 0.26
CA GLU A 154 -23.13 18.20 -1.17
C GLU A 154 -22.43 16.87 -1.46
N PHE A 155 -21.43 16.50 -0.65
CA PHE A 155 -20.77 15.20 -0.75
C PHE A 155 -21.75 14.03 -0.62
N ILE A 156 -22.70 14.08 0.32
CA ILE A 156 -23.75 13.05 0.46
C ILE A 156 -24.62 12.97 -0.80
N LYS A 157 -24.98 14.12 -1.40
CA LYS A 157 -25.75 14.18 -2.64
C LYS A 157 -24.98 13.64 -3.85
N SER A 158 -23.65 13.79 -3.89
CA SER A 158 -22.82 13.30 -5.01
C SER A 158 -22.83 11.78 -5.20
N PHE A 159 -23.29 11.03 -4.20
CA PHE A 159 -23.43 9.59 -4.27
C PHE A 159 -24.81 9.10 -4.77
N ILE A 160 -25.67 10.03 -5.20
CA ILE A 160 -26.94 9.79 -5.89
C ILE A 160 -26.64 9.70 -7.38
#